data_AF-A0A5B1B864-F1
#
_entry.id   AF-A0A5B1B864-F1
#
_cell.length_a   1.000
_cell.length_b   1.000
_cell.length_c   1.000
_cell.angle_alpha   90.00
_cell.angle_beta   90.00
_cell.angle_gamma   90.00
#
_symmetry.space_group_name_H-M   'P 1'
#
loop_
_entity.id
_entity.type
_entity.pdbx_description
1 polymer ?
#
loop_
_entity_poly.entity_id
_entity_poly.type
_entity_poly.pdbx_seq_one_letter_code
_entity_poly.pdbx_strand_id
1 'polypeptide(L)'
;MKIQTTKNLKDLIVAFISTPQSDDALVNSIVTKEAKEIIETFYNWLRKISRINSRILVDDLEILNDHFATFTLLKPIKTKVGVICRSVQDQDFDIEKIINSVAQYNTEFILYLSRDHRKENELVEVLKKENILPINANWLTSIVIENSQPFFAQLGESNNFEWTPYISEKTKDIISVKTSKGILDESDELSDRSSILKNYKGDILLATSFLPSITLPVSVITRYYRNIGNNEENILKIIAGREKEIENWKRHINNYNRYDMIHIESLNQYFSNPKYFEMELTEDEIREQIFNLSTILRYDNYTLCLTSESIDLSYEIRNPNVLIRTNTRNKSKSAVERISDIKISDPVVCDKFEKEFWDTYKLIPEKNKSNAYILEYIKDSYDYALKVIS
;
A
#
# COMPACT_ATOMS: atom_id res chain seq x y z
N MET A 1 21.58 -4.45 23.22
CA MET A 1 20.29 -5.11 23.53
C MET A 1 19.07 -4.19 23.62
N LYS A 2 19.17 -2.87 23.89
CA LYS A 2 17.99 -1.97 24.01
C LYS A 2 17.42 -1.44 22.68
N ILE A 3 18.25 -1.20 21.66
CA ILE A 3 17.86 -0.55 20.38
C ILE A 3 16.83 -1.37 19.58
N GLN A 4 17.01 -2.69 19.49
CA GLN A 4 16.09 -3.58 18.78
C GLN A 4 14.68 -3.58 19.41
N THR A 5 14.61 -3.49 20.74
CA THR A 5 13.35 -3.49 21.50
C THR A 5 12.54 -2.23 21.25
N THR A 6 13.21 -1.06 21.18
CA THR A 6 12.55 0.23 20.93
C THR A 6 12.04 0.37 19.50
N LYS A 7 12.82 -0.11 18.50
CA LYS A 7 12.39 -0.14 17.10
C LYS A 7 11.15 -1.03 16.90
N ASN A 8 11.17 -2.24 17.48
CA ASN A 8 10.04 -3.16 17.42
C ASN A 8 8.80 -2.62 18.15
N LEU A 9 8.99 -1.84 19.23
CA LEU A 9 7.90 -1.20 19.95
C LEU A 9 7.20 -0.13 19.10
N LYS A 10 7.96 0.66 18.33
CA LYS A 10 7.42 1.67 17.41
C LYS A 10 6.51 1.07 16.36
N ASP A 11 7.01 0.06 15.63
CA ASP A 11 6.27 -0.59 14.55
C ASP A 11 4.99 -1.28 15.08
N LEU A 12 5.10 -1.85 16.28
CA LEU A 12 3.97 -2.50 16.94
C LEU A 12 2.91 -1.50 17.41
N ILE A 13 3.30 -0.39 18.04
CA ILE A 13 2.35 0.64 18.46
C ILE A 13 1.66 1.22 17.22
N VAL A 14 2.39 1.50 16.14
CA VAL A 14 1.82 1.95 14.87
C VAL A 14 0.77 0.98 14.37
N ALA A 15 1.05 -0.33 14.37
CA ALA A 15 0.07 -1.34 13.95
C ALA A 15 -1.23 -1.22 14.77
N PHE A 16 -1.17 -1.05 16.09
CA PHE A 16 -2.38 -0.95 16.92
C PHE A 16 -3.14 0.36 16.80
N ILE A 17 -2.48 1.46 16.45
CA ILE A 17 -3.09 2.79 16.42
C ILE A 17 -3.35 3.33 15.01
N SER A 18 -3.05 2.56 13.98
CA SER A 18 -3.27 2.96 12.58
C SER A 18 -4.76 3.13 12.29
N THR A 19 -5.15 4.33 11.88
CA THR A 19 -6.51 4.69 11.46
C THR A 19 -6.54 5.18 10.00
N PRO A 20 -7.72 5.19 9.34
CA PRO A 20 -7.89 5.83 8.03
C PRO A 20 -7.44 7.30 8.05
N GLN A 21 -6.94 7.80 6.92
CA GLN A 21 -6.66 9.23 6.77
C GLN A 21 -7.95 10.04 6.90
N SER A 22 -7.87 11.15 7.61
CA SER A 22 -8.97 12.11 7.81
C SER A 22 -9.05 13.08 6.63
N ASP A 23 -10.21 13.70 6.42
CA ASP A 23 -10.41 14.75 5.42
C ASP A 23 -9.59 16.00 5.78
N ASP A 24 -8.87 16.57 4.81
CA ASP A 24 -8.09 17.81 4.95
C ASP A 24 -8.92 18.97 5.53
N ALA A 25 -10.23 19.00 5.27
CA ALA A 25 -11.14 19.99 5.84
C ALA A 25 -11.25 19.87 7.37
N LEU A 26 -11.22 18.65 7.91
CA LEU A 26 -11.31 18.37 9.35
C LEU A 26 -9.97 18.54 10.06
N VAL A 27 -8.85 18.32 9.37
CA VAL A 27 -7.50 18.44 9.92
C VAL A 27 -7.23 19.85 10.48
N ASN A 28 -7.81 20.89 9.87
CA ASN A 28 -7.68 22.27 10.38
C ASN A 28 -8.35 22.48 11.76
N SER A 29 -9.31 21.64 12.14
CA SER A 29 -10.03 21.78 13.41
C SER A 29 -9.27 21.22 14.62
N ILE A 30 -8.21 20.43 14.41
CA ILE A 30 -7.38 19.94 15.52
C ILE A 30 -6.46 21.00 16.11
N VAL A 31 -6.10 21.99 15.29
CA VAL A 31 -5.26 23.14 15.66
C VAL A 31 -5.94 23.98 16.75
N THR A 32 -7.28 24.01 16.78
CA THR A 32 -8.06 24.83 17.72
C THR A 32 -8.31 24.16 19.07
N LYS A 33 -8.03 22.86 19.22
CA LYS A 33 -8.20 22.13 20.50
C LYS A 33 -7.03 22.39 21.44
N GLU A 34 -7.24 22.25 22.74
CA GLU A 34 -6.15 22.36 23.72
C GLU A 34 -5.25 21.12 23.69
N ALA A 35 -3.96 21.28 23.96
CA ALA A 35 -2.99 20.16 23.91
C ALA A 35 -3.33 19.08 24.96
N LYS A 36 -3.72 19.51 26.18
CA LYS A 36 -4.20 18.63 27.24
C LYS A 36 -5.44 17.83 26.82
N GLU A 37 -6.43 18.49 26.23
CA GLU A 37 -7.66 17.84 25.74
C GLU A 37 -7.34 16.75 24.70
N ILE A 38 -6.38 17.03 23.82
CA ILE A 38 -5.92 16.08 22.80
C ILE A 38 -5.24 14.87 23.44
N ILE A 39 -4.33 15.09 24.40
CA ILE A 39 -3.65 14.00 25.12
C ILE A 39 -4.68 13.11 25.84
N GLU A 40 -5.63 13.71 26.56
CA GLU A 40 -6.67 12.98 27.28
C GLU A 40 -7.58 12.20 26.33
N THR A 41 -7.99 12.81 25.21
CA THR A 41 -8.85 12.16 24.20
C THR A 41 -8.12 11.00 23.53
N PHE A 42 -6.86 11.21 23.13
CA PHE A 42 -6.00 10.17 22.55
C PHE A 42 -5.80 9.00 23.51
N TYR A 43 -5.51 9.27 24.79
CA TYR A 43 -5.35 8.22 25.80
C TYR A 43 -6.67 7.48 26.06
N ASN A 44 -7.80 8.18 26.16
CA ASN A 44 -9.10 7.55 26.31
C ASN A 44 -9.44 6.65 25.13
N TRP A 45 -9.08 7.07 23.92
CA TRP A 45 -9.20 6.26 22.72
C TRP A 45 -8.30 5.01 22.78
N LEU A 46 -7.03 5.15 23.18
CA LEU A 46 -6.13 4.00 23.43
C LEU A 46 -6.70 3.03 24.45
N ARG A 47 -7.28 3.54 25.54
CA ARG A 47 -7.91 2.72 26.59
C ARG A 47 -9.12 1.96 26.06
N LYS A 48 -9.92 2.56 25.17
CA LYS A 48 -11.02 1.86 24.48
C LYS A 48 -10.48 0.74 23.59
N ILE A 49 -9.39 0.98 22.86
CA ILE A 49 -8.74 -0.06 22.05
C ILE A 49 -8.23 -1.19 22.94
N SER A 50 -7.62 -0.88 24.09
CA SER A 50 -7.17 -1.90 25.04
C SER A 50 -8.27 -2.82 25.56
N ARG A 51 -9.54 -2.39 25.51
CA ARG A 51 -10.69 -3.22 25.85
C ARG A 51 -11.13 -4.14 24.72
N ILE A 52 -10.82 -3.79 23.48
CA ILE A 52 -11.21 -4.53 22.27
C ILE A 52 -10.06 -5.44 21.81
N ASN A 53 -8.81 -5.07 22.13
CA ASN A 53 -7.61 -5.77 21.71
C ASN A 53 -6.69 -6.03 22.91
N SER A 54 -6.68 -7.29 23.37
CA SER A 54 -5.93 -7.74 24.54
C SER A 54 -4.39 -7.66 24.41
N ARG A 55 -3.88 -7.28 23.23
CA ARG A 55 -2.45 -7.16 22.93
C ARG A 55 -1.88 -5.78 23.21
N ILE A 56 -2.73 -4.76 23.27
CA ILE A 56 -2.35 -3.42 23.73
C ILE A 56 -3.07 -3.17 25.04
N LEU A 57 -2.33 -2.92 26.11
CA LEU A 57 -2.92 -2.60 27.40
C LEU A 57 -2.21 -1.38 27.92
N VAL A 58 -2.97 -0.30 28.15
CA VAL A 58 -2.49 0.94 28.73
C VAL A 58 -3.15 1.18 30.08
N ASP A 59 -2.41 1.80 30.99
CA ASP A 59 -2.91 2.21 32.31
C ASP A 59 -2.20 3.48 32.78
N ASP A 60 -2.66 4.04 33.91
CA ASP A 60 -1.99 5.12 34.65
C ASP A 60 -1.61 6.37 33.83
N LEU A 61 -2.58 7.01 33.16
CA LEU A 61 -2.32 8.34 32.59
C LEU A 61 -2.05 9.36 33.70
N GLU A 62 -0.87 9.97 33.64
CA GLU A 62 -0.42 11.05 34.50
C GLU A 62 -0.16 12.29 33.64
N ILE A 63 -1.06 13.27 33.71
CA ILE A 63 -0.84 14.58 33.09
C ILE A 63 0.13 15.36 33.96
N LEU A 64 1.30 15.67 33.41
CA LEU A 64 2.35 16.34 34.15
C LEU A 64 2.35 17.85 33.89
N ASN A 65 1.97 18.29 32.69
CA ASN A 65 1.54 19.65 32.39
C ASN A 65 0.63 19.71 31.14
N ASP A 66 0.35 20.90 30.63
CA ASP A 66 -0.54 21.13 29.47
C ASP A 66 -0.03 20.55 28.13
N HIS A 67 1.24 20.17 28.04
CA HIS A 67 1.90 19.71 26.81
C HIS A 67 2.53 18.33 26.95
N PHE A 68 2.69 17.82 28.16
CA PHE A 68 3.31 16.53 28.39
C PHE A 68 2.59 15.70 29.46
N ALA A 69 2.50 14.41 29.16
CA ALA A 69 1.94 13.40 30.04
C ALA A 69 2.77 12.13 29.96
N THR A 70 2.52 11.21 30.88
CA THR A 70 3.04 9.85 30.80
C THR A 70 1.93 8.85 31.03
N PHE A 71 2.07 7.64 30.48
CA PHE A 71 1.22 6.52 30.84
C PHE A 71 2.03 5.22 30.85
N THR A 72 1.49 4.19 31.49
CA THR A 72 2.08 2.86 31.52
C THR A 72 1.53 2.04 30.35
N LEU A 73 2.40 1.57 29.47
CA LEU A 73 2.09 0.50 28.54
C LEU A 73 2.37 -0.83 29.24
N LEU A 74 1.33 -1.59 29.57
CA LEU A 74 1.43 -2.89 30.23
C LEU A 74 1.66 -4.03 29.21
N LYS A 75 1.15 -3.87 27.98
CA LYS A 75 1.36 -4.79 26.86
C LYS A 75 1.60 -4.03 25.56
N PRO A 76 2.45 -4.54 24.66
CA PRO A 76 3.12 -5.85 24.73
C PRO A 76 4.38 -5.88 25.61
N ILE A 77 4.96 -4.72 25.90
CA ILE A 77 6.16 -4.57 26.72
C ILE A 77 5.81 -3.62 27.84
N LYS A 78 6.08 -4.04 29.07
CA LYS A 78 5.86 -3.22 30.25
C LYS A 78 6.85 -2.05 30.26
N THR A 79 6.39 -0.86 29.91
CA THR A 79 7.24 0.35 29.84
C THR A 79 6.44 1.62 30.13
N LYS A 80 7.12 2.68 30.58
CA LYS A 80 6.52 4.01 30.75
C LYS A 80 6.69 4.79 29.45
N VAL A 81 5.58 5.29 28.92
CA VAL A 81 5.52 6.03 27.65
C VAL A 81 5.28 7.50 27.94
N GLY A 82 6.11 8.36 27.38
CA GLY A 82 5.89 9.81 27.37
C GLY A 82 4.97 10.21 26.22
N VAL A 83 4.12 11.20 26.44
CA VAL A 83 3.28 11.81 25.40
C VAL A 83 3.57 13.30 25.39
N ILE A 84 3.93 13.82 24.22
CA ILE A 84 4.17 15.25 24.00
C ILE A 84 3.15 15.74 22.98
N CYS A 85 2.44 16.81 23.31
CA CYS A 85 1.55 17.52 22.39
C CYS A 85 1.84 19.02 22.45
N ARG A 86 2.33 19.59 21.35
CA ARG A 86 2.76 21.00 21.29
C ARG A 86 1.57 21.96 21.26
N SER A 87 1.55 22.99 22.11
CA SER A 87 0.60 24.11 21.94
C SER A 87 0.86 24.89 20.64
N VAL A 88 -0.18 25.22 19.86
CA VAL A 88 -0.05 26.09 18.67
C VAL A 88 0.32 27.52 19.10
N GLN A 89 0.02 27.87 20.36
CA GLN A 89 0.30 29.19 20.95
C GLN A 89 1.74 29.30 21.49
N ASP A 90 2.50 28.20 21.60
CA ASP A 90 3.87 28.22 22.11
C ASP A 90 4.88 28.51 21.00
N GLN A 91 5.29 29.78 20.92
CA GLN A 91 6.31 30.26 19.98
C GLN A 91 7.73 29.80 20.37
N ASP A 92 8.01 29.61 21.67
CA ASP A 92 9.32 29.20 22.22
C ASP A 92 9.43 27.67 22.51
N PHE A 93 8.73 26.84 21.72
CA PHE A 93 8.69 25.40 21.93
C PHE A 93 10.00 24.72 21.48
N ASP A 94 10.95 24.56 22.40
CA ASP A 94 12.17 23.76 22.18
C ASP A 94 11.88 22.27 22.42
N ILE A 95 11.77 21.53 21.31
CA ILE A 95 11.43 20.11 21.33
C ILE A 95 12.50 19.26 22.00
N GLU A 96 13.78 19.62 21.90
CA GLU A 96 14.86 18.85 22.52
C GLU A 96 14.84 19.00 24.03
N LYS A 97 14.61 20.21 24.52
CA LYS A 97 14.45 20.48 25.94
C LYS A 97 13.27 19.70 26.53
N ILE A 98 12.14 19.65 25.81
CA ILE A 98 10.95 18.92 26.27
C ILE A 98 11.16 17.40 26.21
N ILE A 99 11.78 16.88 25.15
CA ILE A 99 12.16 15.46 25.09
C ILE A 99 13.05 15.09 26.28
N ASN A 100 14.04 15.93 26.61
CA ASN A 100 14.91 15.74 27.76
C ASN A 100 14.13 15.80 29.08
N SER A 101 13.18 16.73 29.22
CA SER A 101 12.31 16.82 30.41
C SER A 101 11.40 15.60 30.56
N VAL A 102 10.83 15.08 29.48
CA VAL A 102 9.99 13.86 29.51
C VAL A 102 10.82 12.63 29.83
N ALA A 103 12.05 12.54 29.30
CA ALA A 103 12.98 11.45 29.57
C ALA A 103 13.36 11.34 31.07
N GLN A 104 13.31 12.44 31.83
CA GLN A 104 13.55 12.44 33.29
C GLN A 104 12.50 11.64 34.07
N TYR A 105 11.34 11.35 33.48
CA TYR A 105 10.28 10.54 34.08
C TYR A 105 10.40 9.04 33.78
N ASN A 106 11.63 8.54 33.52
CA ASN A 106 11.92 7.14 33.17
C ASN A 106 11.12 6.62 31.97
N THR A 107 10.82 7.49 31.01
CA THR A 107 10.14 7.08 29.77
C THR A 107 11.14 6.44 28.81
N GLU A 108 10.88 5.20 28.38
CA GLU A 108 11.74 4.53 27.39
C GLU A 108 11.32 4.84 25.95
N PHE A 109 10.11 5.36 25.79
CA PHE A 109 9.47 5.62 24.51
C PHE A 109 8.61 6.88 24.58
N ILE A 110 8.56 7.67 23.50
CA ILE A 110 7.82 8.93 23.44
C ILE A 110 6.90 8.95 22.22
N LEU A 111 5.62 9.26 22.45
CA LEU A 111 4.65 9.62 21.43
C LEU A 111 4.64 11.13 21.23
N TYR A 112 4.87 11.60 20.01
CA TYR A 112 4.80 13.01 19.67
C TYR A 112 3.54 13.28 18.84
N LEU A 113 2.55 13.96 19.42
CA LEU A 113 1.26 14.26 18.81
C LEU A 113 1.34 15.60 18.07
N SER A 114 1.51 15.55 16.75
CA SER A 114 1.57 16.75 15.91
C SER A 114 0.18 17.21 15.49
N ARG A 115 -0.06 18.51 15.59
CA ARG A 115 -1.34 19.15 15.31
C ARG A 115 -1.33 20.03 14.07
N ASP A 116 -0.14 20.35 13.56
CA ASP A 116 0.05 21.26 12.45
C ASP A 116 0.74 20.53 11.29
N HIS A 117 -0.03 20.27 10.23
CA HIS A 117 0.48 19.66 9.00
C HIS A 117 1.47 20.58 8.26
N ARG A 118 1.45 21.90 8.52
CA ARG A 118 2.38 22.86 7.88
C ARG A 118 3.78 22.81 8.49
N LYS A 119 3.90 22.21 9.69
CA LYS A 119 5.16 22.00 10.40
C LYS A 119 5.65 20.56 10.29
N GLU A 120 5.20 19.79 9.29
CA GLU A 120 5.72 18.44 9.03
C GLU A 120 7.25 18.40 8.83
N ASN A 121 7.89 19.49 8.41
CA ASN A 121 9.35 19.59 8.36
C ASN A 121 10.01 19.53 9.75
N GLU A 122 9.36 19.98 10.83
CA GLU A 122 9.84 19.79 12.21
C GLU A 122 9.77 18.30 12.62
N LEU A 123 8.85 17.51 12.04
CA LEU A 123 8.79 16.05 12.25
C LEU A 123 10.01 15.34 11.67
N VAL A 124 10.61 15.85 10.59
CA VAL A 124 11.75 15.22 9.91
C VAL A 124 12.97 15.11 10.84
N GLU A 125 13.17 16.06 11.75
CA GLU A 125 14.27 15.98 12.73
C GLU A 125 13.93 15.06 13.91
N VAL A 126 12.69 15.08 14.38
CA VAL A 126 12.19 14.18 15.45
C VAL A 126 12.20 12.72 14.99
N LEU A 127 11.89 12.47 13.72
CA LEU A 127 11.91 11.15 13.08
C LEU A 127 13.30 10.49 13.06
N LYS A 128 14.39 11.26 13.25
CA LYS A 128 15.75 10.72 13.35
C LYS A 128 16.02 10.02 14.69
N LYS A 129 15.23 10.27 15.74
CA LYS A 129 15.41 9.65 17.06
C LYS A 129 14.63 8.32 17.14
N GLU A 130 15.33 7.23 17.49
CA GLU A 130 14.76 5.86 17.45
C GLU A 130 13.64 5.61 18.47
N ASN A 131 13.63 6.34 19.59
CA ASN A 131 12.69 6.19 20.69
C ASN A 131 11.47 7.11 20.61
N ILE A 132 11.30 7.81 19.49
CA ILE A 132 10.19 8.75 19.29
C ILE A 132 9.33 8.29 18.10
N LEU A 133 8.02 8.21 18.35
CA LEU A 133 7.01 7.95 17.34
C LEU A 133 6.14 9.19 17.16
N PRO A 134 6.27 9.90 16.02
CA PRO A 134 5.36 10.98 15.69
C PRO A 134 4.04 10.46 15.16
N ILE A 135 2.96 11.08 15.61
CA ILE A 135 1.60 10.94 15.08
C ILE A 135 1.29 12.26 14.37
N ASN A 136 1.12 12.21 13.05
CA ASN A 136 0.86 13.40 12.24
C ASN A 136 -0.57 13.93 12.47
N ALA A 137 -0.84 15.13 11.96
CA ALA A 137 -2.13 15.80 12.15
C ALA A 137 -3.29 15.00 11.54
N ASN A 138 -3.06 14.28 10.44
CA ASN A 138 -4.06 13.43 9.80
C ASN A 138 -4.52 12.27 10.70
N TRP A 139 -3.57 11.47 11.21
CA TRP A 139 -3.86 10.38 12.14
C TRP A 139 -4.44 10.90 13.45
N LEU A 140 -3.88 11.99 13.96
CA LEU A 140 -4.36 12.57 15.20
C LEU A 140 -5.81 13.10 15.06
N THR A 141 -6.18 13.65 13.91
CA THR A 141 -7.56 14.10 13.61
C THR A 141 -8.52 12.93 13.54
N SER A 142 -8.14 11.87 12.84
CA SER A 142 -8.91 10.61 12.77
C SER A 142 -9.16 10.02 14.16
N ILE A 143 -8.17 10.10 15.07
CA ILE A 143 -8.29 9.59 16.44
C ILE A 143 -9.12 10.53 17.33
N VAL A 144 -8.82 11.82 17.33
CA VAL A 144 -9.31 12.77 18.34
C VAL A 144 -10.65 13.40 17.94
N ILE A 145 -10.88 13.58 16.64
CA ILE A 145 -12.08 14.27 16.12
C ILE A 145 -13.08 13.26 15.59
N GLU A 146 -12.63 12.32 14.76
CA GLU A 146 -13.52 11.32 14.16
C GLU A 146 -13.75 10.12 15.10
N ASN A 147 -12.90 9.94 16.12
CA ASN A 147 -12.92 8.77 17.00
C ASN A 147 -12.93 7.45 16.19
N SER A 148 -12.19 7.45 15.08
CA SER A 148 -12.07 6.33 14.16
C SER A 148 -11.49 5.12 14.87
N GLN A 149 -12.07 3.94 14.63
CA GLN A 149 -11.50 2.70 15.17
C GLN A 149 -10.22 2.34 14.41
N PRO A 150 -9.18 1.84 15.09
CA PRO A 150 -7.99 1.40 14.38
C PRO A 150 -8.29 0.17 13.53
N PHE A 151 -7.58 0.05 12.41
CA PHE A 151 -7.77 -1.02 11.44
C PHE A 151 -7.76 -2.41 12.09
N PHE A 152 -6.86 -2.64 13.05
CA PHE A 152 -6.72 -3.92 13.74
C PHE A 152 -7.74 -4.17 14.86
N ALA A 153 -8.45 -3.16 15.40
CA ALA A 153 -9.52 -3.40 16.36
C ALA A 153 -10.82 -3.86 15.69
N GLN A 154 -11.01 -3.51 14.42
CA GLN A 154 -12.18 -3.94 13.63
C GLN A 154 -12.14 -5.44 13.28
N LEU A 155 -11.01 -6.12 13.53
CA LEU A 155 -10.81 -7.54 13.22
C LEU A 155 -11.31 -8.51 14.31
N GLY A 156 -11.82 -8.00 15.45
CA GLY A 156 -12.43 -8.79 16.53
C GLY A 156 -11.45 -9.62 17.39
N GLU A 157 -11.89 -10.00 18.60
CA GLU A 157 -11.17 -10.93 19.49
C GLU A 157 -11.15 -12.34 18.89
N SER A 158 -10.26 -12.60 17.92
CA SER A 158 -9.92 -13.97 17.56
C SER A 158 -8.76 -14.45 18.44
N ASN A 159 -9.05 -15.40 19.32
CA ASN A 159 -8.07 -16.18 20.09
C ASN A 159 -7.13 -17.05 19.21
N ASN A 160 -7.16 -16.88 17.88
CA ASN A 160 -6.43 -17.71 16.91
C ASN A 160 -5.07 -17.16 16.50
N PHE A 161 -4.58 -16.12 17.17
CA PHE A 161 -3.22 -15.64 16.97
C PHE A 161 -2.38 -15.99 18.19
N GLU A 162 -1.82 -17.20 18.18
CA GLU A 162 -0.62 -17.47 18.96
C GLU A 162 0.46 -16.47 18.53
N TRP A 163 1.04 -15.78 19.51
CA TRP A 163 2.25 -14.99 19.31
C TRP A 163 3.36 -15.93 18.81
N THR A 164 3.76 -15.79 17.55
CA THR A 164 5.07 -16.30 17.11
C THR A 164 6.15 -15.61 17.95
N PRO A 165 7.00 -16.35 18.67
CA PRO A 165 8.16 -15.78 19.34
C PRO A 165 9.10 -15.19 18.30
N TYR A 166 9.34 -13.88 18.36
CA TYR A 166 10.24 -13.14 17.47
C TYR A 166 11.73 -13.48 17.61
N ILE A 167 12.07 -14.69 18.07
CA ILE A 167 13.45 -15.18 18.16
C ILE A 167 13.46 -16.67 17.76
N SER A 168 13.40 -16.93 16.47
CA SER A 168 14.22 -17.95 15.79
C SER A 168 13.92 -17.92 14.29
N GLU A 169 15.00 -18.00 13.52
CA GLU A 169 15.02 -17.92 12.07
C GLU A 169 14.17 -19.01 11.41
N LYS A 170 13.08 -18.58 10.75
CA LYS A 170 12.72 -18.91 9.35
C LYS A 170 11.49 -18.11 8.95
N THR A 171 11.73 -17.07 8.16
CA THR A 171 10.78 -16.07 7.69
C THR A 171 9.66 -16.66 6.82
N LYS A 172 8.41 -16.34 7.18
CA LYS A 172 7.33 -16.09 6.22
C LYS A 172 6.62 -14.83 6.67
N ASP A 173 7.02 -13.69 6.11
CA ASP A 173 6.40 -12.40 6.40
C ASP A 173 4.93 -12.42 5.96
N ILE A 174 4.01 -12.17 6.91
CA ILE A 174 2.56 -12.16 6.68
C ILE A 174 2.17 -10.96 5.82
N ILE A 175 2.83 -9.82 5.97
CA ILE A 175 2.71 -8.69 5.06
C ILE A 175 4.11 -8.19 4.76
N SER A 176 4.48 -8.09 3.49
CA SER A 176 5.75 -7.50 3.08
C SER A 176 5.49 -6.37 2.10
N VAL A 177 6.09 -5.22 2.36
CA VAL A 177 6.01 -4.03 1.50
C VAL A 177 7.40 -3.76 0.92
N LYS A 178 7.53 -3.74 -0.41
CA LYS A 178 8.76 -3.29 -1.05
C LYS A 178 8.66 -1.79 -1.35
N THR A 179 9.44 -0.98 -0.64
CA THR A 179 9.63 0.43 -0.97
C THR A 179 10.84 0.58 -1.89
N SER A 180 10.66 1.07 -3.12
CA SER A 180 11.76 1.30 -4.05
C SER A 180 12.61 2.50 -3.61
N LYS A 181 13.63 2.27 -2.77
CA LYS A 181 14.66 3.28 -2.47
C LYS A 181 15.87 3.07 -3.40
N GLY A 182 15.94 3.88 -4.46
CA GLY A 182 17.19 4.19 -5.18
C GLY A 182 17.80 3.05 -6.01
N ILE A 183 17.96 3.32 -7.31
CA ILE A 183 18.56 2.45 -8.36
C ILE A 183 17.81 1.13 -8.54
N LEU A 184 17.25 0.96 -9.74
CA LEU A 184 16.58 -0.24 -10.21
C LEU A 184 17.50 -1.46 -10.13
N ASP A 185 17.49 -2.15 -9.00
CA ASP A 185 17.91 -3.55 -8.91
C ASP A 185 16.69 -4.44 -9.25
N GLU A 186 16.27 -4.41 -10.53
CA GLU A 186 15.22 -5.27 -11.11
C GLU A 186 15.59 -6.78 -11.02
N SER A 187 16.83 -7.09 -10.62
CA SER A 187 17.34 -8.44 -10.39
C SER A 187 16.61 -9.15 -9.22
N ASP A 188 16.20 -8.40 -8.20
CA ASP A 188 15.48 -8.91 -7.01
C ASP A 188 13.96 -8.96 -7.17
N GLU A 189 13.40 -8.30 -8.19
CA GLU A 189 11.98 -8.44 -8.55
C GLU A 189 11.69 -9.79 -9.23
N LEU A 190 12.68 -10.33 -9.94
CA LEU A 190 12.56 -11.58 -10.70
C LEU A 190 12.83 -12.83 -9.86
N SER A 191 13.68 -12.74 -8.83
CA SER A 191 14.03 -13.85 -7.93
C SER A 191 12.83 -14.25 -7.05
N ASP A 192 12.16 -13.26 -6.44
CA ASP A 192 11.03 -13.45 -5.52
C ASP A 192 9.74 -13.92 -6.21
N ARG A 193 9.50 -13.47 -7.45
CA ARG A 193 8.37 -13.98 -8.25
C ARG A 193 8.54 -15.47 -8.53
N SER A 194 9.76 -15.91 -8.84
CA SER A 194 10.02 -17.32 -9.17
C SER A 194 9.88 -18.28 -7.97
N SER A 195 10.15 -17.82 -6.75
CA SER A 195 10.14 -18.66 -5.54
C SER A 195 8.70 -18.92 -5.05
N ILE A 196 7.81 -17.92 -5.13
CA ILE A 196 6.39 -18.04 -4.76
C ILE A 196 5.64 -19.00 -5.71
N LEU A 197 6.04 -19.02 -6.99
CA LEU A 197 5.34 -19.75 -8.05
C LEU A 197 5.74 -21.24 -8.16
N LYS A 198 6.79 -21.69 -7.47
CA LYS A 198 7.20 -23.10 -7.48
C LYS A 198 6.24 -24.04 -6.73
N ASN A 199 5.39 -23.51 -5.85
CA ASN A 199 4.53 -24.31 -4.96
C ASN A 199 3.02 -23.98 -5.04
N TYR A 200 2.59 -23.11 -5.97
CA TYR A 200 1.18 -22.75 -6.13
C TYR A 200 0.39 -23.84 -6.87
N LYS A 201 -0.91 -24.01 -6.57
CA LYS A 201 -1.78 -25.03 -7.22
C LYS A 201 -3.20 -24.54 -7.58
N GLY A 202 -3.49 -23.25 -7.44
CA GLY A 202 -4.83 -22.69 -7.69
C GLY A 202 -4.91 -21.76 -8.91
N ASP A 203 -6.01 -21.03 -9.02
CA ASP A 203 -6.24 -20.04 -10.08
C ASP A 203 -5.59 -18.69 -9.75
N ILE A 204 -4.92 -18.07 -10.72
CA ILE A 204 -4.36 -16.73 -10.55
C ILE A 204 -5.43 -15.69 -10.91
N LEU A 205 -5.79 -14.83 -9.95
CA LEU A 205 -6.87 -13.86 -10.12
C LEU A 205 -6.28 -12.44 -10.13
N LEU A 206 -6.57 -11.62 -11.14
CA LEU A 206 -6.11 -10.24 -11.24
C LEU A 206 -7.31 -9.31 -11.45
N ALA A 207 -7.50 -8.33 -10.57
CA ALA A 207 -8.39 -7.20 -10.83
C ALA A 207 -7.54 -5.95 -11.09
N THR A 208 -7.75 -5.27 -12.22
CA THR A 208 -6.97 -4.08 -12.56
C THR A 208 -7.70 -3.14 -13.51
N SER A 209 -7.31 -1.87 -13.55
CA SER A 209 -7.87 -0.88 -14.48
C SER A 209 -7.17 -0.87 -15.84
N PHE A 210 -6.26 -1.81 -16.12
CA PHE A 210 -5.32 -1.72 -17.21
C PHE A 210 -5.11 -3.03 -17.99
N LEU A 211 -4.75 -2.91 -19.27
CA LEU A 211 -4.31 -4.06 -20.06
C LEU A 211 -3.05 -4.72 -19.45
N PRO A 212 -2.91 -6.06 -19.57
CA PRO A 212 -1.77 -6.79 -19.01
C PRO A 212 -0.43 -6.20 -19.45
N SER A 213 0.53 -6.08 -18.52
CA SER A 213 1.89 -5.56 -18.82
C SER A 213 2.57 -6.33 -19.95
N ILE A 214 2.24 -7.62 -20.07
CA ILE A 214 2.80 -8.49 -21.11
C ILE A 214 2.38 -8.13 -22.53
N THR A 215 1.37 -7.29 -22.69
CA THR A 215 0.92 -6.78 -23.99
C THR A 215 1.72 -5.57 -24.46
N LEU A 216 2.44 -4.90 -23.54
CA LEU A 216 3.15 -3.67 -23.83
C LEU A 216 4.28 -3.90 -24.86
N PRO A 217 4.34 -3.09 -25.94
CA PRO A 217 5.40 -3.14 -26.94
C PRO A 217 6.79 -2.84 -26.37
N VAL A 218 7.80 -3.49 -26.92
CA VAL A 218 9.22 -3.26 -26.55
C VAL A 218 9.71 -1.88 -27.01
N SER A 219 9.18 -1.40 -28.13
CA SER A 219 9.45 -0.06 -28.68
C SER A 219 9.13 1.06 -27.68
N VAL A 220 8.00 0.97 -26.96
CA VAL A 220 7.60 1.94 -25.92
C VAL A 220 8.62 1.99 -24.78
N ILE A 221 9.00 0.80 -24.29
CA ILE A 221 9.96 0.65 -23.18
C ILE A 221 11.31 1.26 -23.59
N THR A 222 11.76 0.92 -24.81
CA THR A 222 13.02 1.42 -25.37
C THR A 222 13.00 2.94 -25.51
N ARG A 223 11.93 3.49 -26.09
CA ARG A 223 11.75 4.94 -26.30
C ARG A 223 11.72 5.70 -24.97
N TYR A 224 11.00 5.19 -23.98
CA TYR A 224 10.97 5.78 -22.64
C TYR A 224 12.35 5.82 -21.99
N TYR A 225 13.05 4.69 -21.96
CA TYR A 225 14.33 4.63 -21.27
C TYR A 225 15.43 5.43 -21.98
N ARG A 226 15.39 5.54 -23.31
CA ARG A 226 16.23 6.51 -24.04
C ARG A 226 15.90 7.95 -23.66
N ASN A 227 14.62 8.31 -23.59
CA ASN A 227 14.18 9.67 -23.28
C ASN A 227 14.63 10.14 -21.90
N ILE A 228 14.71 9.25 -20.90
CA ILE A 228 15.20 9.58 -19.55
C ILE A 228 16.73 9.46 -19.41
N GLY A 229 17.46 9.18 -20.50
CA GLY A 229 18.92 9.22 -20.54
C GLY A 229 19.64 7.91 -20.18
N ASN A 230 18.97 6.76 -20.19
CA ASN A 230 19.65 5.48 -20.00
C ASN A 230 20.52 5.11 -21.22
N ASN A 231 21.65 4.45 -20.96
CA ASN A 231 22.51 3.92 -21.99
C ASN A 231 21.94 2.63 -22.61
N GLU A 232 22.43 2.26 -23.80
CA GLU A 232 21.97 1.07 -24.54
C GLU A 232 22.16 -0.24 -23.75
N GLU A 233 23.24 -0.36 -22.97
CA GLU A 233 23.47 -1.56 -22.14
C GLU A 233 22.38 -1.76 -21.07
N ASN A 234 21.97 -0.68 -20.40
CA ASN A 234 20.91 -0.72 -19.40
C ASN A 234 19.54 -0.98 -20.06
N ILE A 235 19.29 -0.40 -21.23
CA ILE A 235 18.08 -0.67 -22.00
C ILE A 235 18.00 -2.16 -22.37
N LEU A 236 19.10 -2.77 -22.82
CA LEU A 236 19.15 -4.20 -23.12
C LEU A 236 18.87 -5.07 -21.87
N LYS A 237 19.37 -4.68 -20.69
CA LYS A 237 19.06 -5.38 -19.42
C LYS A 237 17.56 -5.33 -19.09
N ILE A 238 16.93 -4.17 -19.27
CA ILE A 238 15.49 -3.99 -19.04
C ILE A 238 14.68 -4.84 -20.03
N ILE A 239 15.06 -4.85 -21.31
CA ILE A 239 14.41 -5.68 -22.34
C ILE A 239 14.55 -7.17 -21.99
N ALA A 240 15.73 -7.63 -21.57
CA ALA A 240 15.91 -9.01 -21.14
C ALA A 240 15.05 -9.37 -19.91
N GLY A 241 14.89 -8.43 -18.96
CA GLY A 241 13.97 -8.58 -17.82
C GLY A 241 12.52 -8.75 -18.26
N ARG A 242 12.10 -7.96 -19.26
CA ARG A 242 10.77 -8.05 -19.89
C ARG A 242 10.54 -9.39 -20.59
N GLU A 243 11.51 -9.89 -21.35
CA GLU A 243 11.41 -11.21 -22.00
C GLU A 243 11.23 -12.33 -20.97
N LYS A 244 11.98 -12.27 -19.86
CA LYS A 244 11.84 -13.21 -18.75
C LYS A 244 10.48 -13.11 -18.07
N GLU A 245 9.88 -11.92 -17.98
CA GLU A 245 8.50 -11.76 -17.49
C GLU A 245 7.50 -12.47 -18.42
N ILE A 246 7.63 -12.33 -19.75
CA ILE A 246 6.78 -13.01 -20.73
C ILE A 246 6.94 -14.54 -20.61
N GLU A 247 8.17 -15.02 -20.52
CA GLU A 247 8.45 -16.45 -20.37
C GLU A 247 7.83 -17.01 -19.09
N ASN A 248 7.98 -16.29 -17.97
CA ASN A 248 7.34 -16.66 -16.71
C ASN A 248 5.82 -16.67 -16.84
N TRP A 249 5.22 -15.66 -17.47
CA TRP A 249 3.77 -15.62 -17.69
C TRP A 249 3.29 -16.81 -18.51
N LYS A 250 3.98 -17.12 -19.63
CA LYS A 250 3.67 -18.29 -20.48
C LYS A 250 3.80 -19.60 -19.71
N ARG A 251 4.84 -19.73 -18.88
CA ARG A 251 4.99 -20.89 -18.02
C ARG A 251 3.82 -21.00 -17.04
N HIS A 252 3.31 -19.90 -16.49
CA HIS A 252 2.18 -19.95 -15.56
C HIS A 252 0.88 -20.31 -16.26
N ILE A 253 0.58 -19.72 -17.41
CA ILE A 253 -0.69 -20.00 -18.10
C ILE A 253 -0.81 -21.46 -18.58
N ASN A 254 0.34 -22.11 -18.80
CA ASN A 254 0.39 -23.53 -19.13
C ASN A 254 0.14 -24.45 -17.92
N ASN A 255 0.24 -23.94 -16.69
CA ASN A 255 0.14 -24.74 -15.46
C ASN A 255 -1.09 -24.36 -14.59
N TYR A 256 -1.65 -23.16 -14.78
CA TYR A 256 -2.71 -22.60 -13.94
C TYR A 256 -3.73 -21.85 -14.80
N ASN A 257 -4.99 -21.83 -14.38
CA ASN A 257 -5.94 -20.88 -14.95
C ASN A 257 -5.61 -19.48 -14.44
N ARG A 258 -5.79 -18.49 -15.31
CA ARG A 258 -5.62 -17.08 -14.98
C ARG A 258 -6.85 -16.30 -15.41
N TYR A 259 -7.40 -15.55 -14.48
CA TYR A 259 -8.54 -14.67 -14.69
C TYR A 259 -8.12 -13.23 -14.46
N ASP A 260 -8.17 -12.42 -15.50
CA ASP A 260 -7.93 -10.99 -15.43
C ASP A 260 -9.29 -10.27 -15.59
N MET A 261 -9.60 -9.33 -14.69
CA MET A 261 -10.80 -8.51 -14.71
C MET A 261 -10.40 -7.04 -14.89
N ILE A 262 -10.98 -6.39 -15.90
CA ILE A 262 -10.70 -4.99 -16.23
C ILE A 262 -11.97 -4.14 -16.14
N HIS A 263 -11.85 -2.99 -15.49
CA HIS A 263 -12.92 -1.99 -15.43
C HIS A 263 -13.11 -1.29 -16.80
N ILE A 264 -14.32 -1.33 -17.33
CA ILE A 264 -14.67 -0.83 -18.67
C ILE A 264 -14.38 0.67 -18.80
N GLU A 265 -14.79 1.48 -17.83
CA GLU A 265 -14.60 2.93 -17.96
C GLU A 265 -13.12 3.32 -17.96
N SER A 266 -12.32 2.66 -17.13
CA SER A 266 -10.86 2.85 -17.11
C SER A 266 -10.20 2.41 -18.42
N LEU A 267 -10.69 1.34 -19.05
CA LEU A 267 -10.23 0.89 -20.35
C LEU A 267 -10.56 1.92 -21.45
N ASN A 268 -11.77 2.50 -21.41
CA ASN A 268 -12.19 3.53 -22.35
C ASN A 268 -11.38 4.84 -22.18
N GLN A 269 -11.13 5.23 -20.93
CA GLN A 269 -10.26 6.36 -20.61
C GLN A 269 -8.83 6.13 -21.13
N TYR A 270 -8.32 4.90 -21.00
CA TYR A 270 -7.03 4.52 -21.56
C TYR A 270 -6.98 4.66 -23.08
N PHE A 271 -7.99 4.17 -23.82
CA PHE A 271 -7.99 4.34 -25.28
C PHE A 271 -8.20 5.79 -25.73
N SER A 272 -8.88 6.61 -24.92
CA SER A 272 -9.01 8.05 -25.19
C SER A 272 -7.69 8.81 -25.07
N ASN A 273 -6.75 8.29 -24.27
CA ASN A 273 -5.42 8.87 -24.11
C ASN A 273 -4.40 7.76 -23.81
N PRO A 274 -3.95 7.01 -24.83
CA PRO A 274 -3.17 5.80 -24.64
C PRO A 274 -1.77 6.16 -24.17
N LYS A 275 -1.61 6.27 -22.85
CA LYS A 275 -0.36 6.67 -22.19
C LYS A 275 0.27 5.51 -21.43
N TYR A 276 1.58 5.37 -21.61
CA TYR A 276 2.42 4.50 -20.82
C TYR A 276 3.72 5.21 -20.48
N PHE A 277 4.15 5.15 -19.22
CA PHE A 277 5.30 5.92 -18.75
C PHE A 277 5.19 7.43 -19.03
N GLU A 278 3.96 7.96 -18.92
CA GLU A 278 3.61 9.35 -19.30
C GLU A 278 3.84 9.69 -20.77
N MET A 279 4.22 8.72 -21.59
CA MET A 279 4.36 8.89 -23.02
C MET A 279 3.11 8.41 -23.73
N GLU A 280 2.64 9.22 -24.66
CA GLU A 280 1.61 8.82 -25.62
C GLU A 280 2.18 7.71 -26.50
N LEU A 281 1.42 6.63 -26.62
CA LEU A 281 1.72 5.53 -27.51
C LEU A 281 1.53 5.98 -28.96
N THR A 282 2.45 5.58 -29.83
CA THR A 282 2.28 5.77 -31.26
C THR A 282 1.21 4.81 -31.81
N GLU A 283 0.69 5.11 -32.99
CA GLU A 283 -0.28 4.23 -33.66
C GLU A 283 0.25 2.80 -33.81
N ASP A 284 1.51 2.65 -34.24
CA ASP A 284 2.17 1.36 -34.37
C ASP A 284 2.32 0.62 -33.04
N GLU A 285 2.65 1.34 -31.96
CA GLU A 285 2.76 0.77 -30.61
C GLU A 285 1.40 0.25 -30.12
N ILE A 286 0.31 0.98 -30.39
CA ILE A 286 -1.04 0.52 -30.00
C ILE A 286 -1.46 -0.69 -30.83
N ARG A 287 -1.21 -0.70 -32.15
CA ARG A 287 -1.48 -1.85 -33.02
C ARG A 287 -0.71 -3.09 -32.55
N GLU A 288 0.57 -2.94 -32.18
CA GLU A 288 1.37 -4.02 -31.60
C GLU A 288 0.80 -4.51 -30.27
N GLN A 289 0.33 -3.59 -29.41
CA GLN A 289 -0.29 -3.98 -28.14
C GLN A 289 -1.59 -4.78 -28.32
N ILE A 290 -2.45 -4.37 -29.27
CA ILE A 290 -3.69 -5.09 -29.62
C ILE A 290 -3.34 -6.46 -30.21
N PHE A 291 -2.31 -6.53 -31.06
CA PHE A 291 -1.81 -7.80 -31.59
C PHE A 291 -1.32 -8.73 -30.46
N ASN A 292 -0.52 -8.21 -29.52
CA ASN A 292 -0.04 -8.97 -28.36
C ASN A 292 -1.21 -9.44 -27.49
N LEU A 293 -2.21 -8.59 -27.25
CA LEU A 293 -3.42 -8.96 -26.53
C LEU A 293 -4.17 -10.11 -27.24
N SER A 294 -4.35 -10.01 -28.55
CA SER A 294 -4.99 -11.07 -29.35
C SER A 294 -4.23 -12.39 -29.31
N THR A 295 -2.92 -12.33 -29.12
CA THR A 295 -2.07 -13.53 -29.00
C THR A 295 -2.28 -14.21 -27.65
N ILE A 296 -2.33 -13.44 -26.56
CA ILE A 296 -2.49 -14.01 -25.21
C ILE A 296 -3.92 -14.53 -24.96
N LEU A 297 -4.93 -13.96 -25.60
CA LEU A 297 -6.33 -14.41 -25.49
C LEU A 297 -6.62 -15.75 -26.20
N ARG A 298 -5.64 -16.33 -26.91
CA ARG A 298 -5.75 -17.66 -27.51
C ARG A 298 -5.45 -18.79 -26.53
N TYR A 299 -4.93 -18.49 -25.35
CA TYR A 299 -4.67 -19.51 -24.34
C TYR A 299 -5.98 -19.87 -23.64
N ASP A 300 -6.38 -21.14 -23.69
CA ASP A 300 -7.64 -21.63 -23.11
C ASP A 300 -7.70 -21.41 -21.58
N ASN A 301 -6.54 -21.46 -20.91
CA ASN A 301 -6.42 -21.21 -19.47
C ASN A 301 -6.37 -19.72 -19.12
N TYR A 302 -6.50 -18.81 -20.10
CA TYR A 302 -6.53 -17.37 -19.90
C TYR A 302 -7.91 -16.80 -20.18
N THR A 303 -8.53 -16.26 -19.13
CA THR A 303 -9.80 -15.52 -19.24
C THR A 303 -9.53 -14.06 -18.94
N LEU A 304 -9.89 -13.19 -19.87
CA LEU A 304 -10.01 -11.76 -19.63
C LEU A 304 -11.49 -11.41 -19.53
N CYS A 305 -11.86 -10.50 -18.64
CA CYS A 305 -13.24 -10.10 -18.43
C CYS A 305 -13.35 -8.58 -18.31
N LEU A 306 -14.49 -8.03 -18.71
CA LEU A 306 -14.79 -6.60 -18.60
C LEU A 306 -15.92 -6.36 -17.58
N THR A 307 -15.63 -5.60 -16.53
CA THR A 307 -16.59 -5.26 -15.47
C THR A 307 -17.01 -3.80 -15.54
N SER A 308 -18.26 -3.52 -15.18
CA SER A 308 -18.76 -2.17 -14.91
C SER A 308 -18.54 -1.74 -13.46
N GLU A 309 -18.20 -2.66 -12.56
CA GLU A 309 -17.86 -2.35 -11.17
C GLU A 309 -16.50 -1.64 -11.12
N SER A 310 -16.38 -0.63 -10.26
CA SER A 310 -15.12 0.09 -10.09
C SER A 310 -14.06 -0.82 -9.46
N ILE A 311 -12.83 -0.70 -9.92
CA ILE A 311 -11.67 -1.35 -9.32
C ILE A 311 -10.83 -0.26 -8.69
N ASP A 312 -11.10 0.02 -7.41
CA ASP A 312 -10.44 1.11 -6.67
C ASP A 312 -8.96 0.79 -6.37
N LEU A 313 -8.67 -0.50 -6.18
CA LEU A 313 -7.33 -1.03 -5.93
C LEU A 313 -7.04 -2.19 -6.88
N SER A 314 -5.96 -2.09 -7.65
CA SER A 314 -5.51 -3.23 -8.46
C SER A 314 -4.88 -4.29 -7.55
N TYR A 315 -5.25 -5.55 -7.69
CA TYR A 315 -4.69 -6.65 -6.89
C TYR A 315 -4.58 -7.94 -7.68
N GLU A 316 -3.59 -8.76 -7.34
CA GLU A 316 -3.41 -10.10 -7.89
C GLU A 316 -3.36 -11.15 -6.78
N ILE A 317 -4.20 -12.16 -6.87
CA ILE A 317 -4.28 -13.28 -5.92
C ILE A 317 -3.47 -14.44 -6.50
N ARG A 318 -2.51 -14.87 -5.69
CA ARG A 318 -1.68 -16.06 -5.87
C ARG A 318 -1.64 -16.77 -4.52
N ASN A 319 -2.73 -17.47 -4.19
CA ASN A 319 -2.97 -18.03 -2.87
C ASN A 319 -1.71 -18.79 -2.34
N PRO A 320 -1.25 -18.54 -1.10
CA PRO A 320 -1.93 -17.80 -0.04
C PRO A 320 -1.55 -16.32 0.00
N ASN A 321 -1.27 -15.69 -1.15
CA ASN A 321 -0.85 -14.29 -1.18
C ASN A 321 -1.77 -13.43 -2.05
N VAL A 322 -2.08 -12.23 -1.60
CA VAL A 322 -2.61 -11.13 -2.39
C VAL A 322 -1.50 -10.11 -2.59
N LEU A 323 -1.28 -9.71 -3.84
CA LEU A 323 -0.36 -8.67 -4.23
C LEU A 323 -1.17 -7.44 -4.60
N ILE A 324 -1.23 -6.45 -3.70
CA ILE A 324 -1.90 -5.18 -3.98
C ILE A 324 -0.92 -4.27 -4.70
N ARG A 325 -1.42 -3.65 -5.77
CA ARG A 325 -0.73 -2.63 -6.55
C ARG A 325 -1.51 -1.33 -6.43
N THR A 326 -0.94 -0.39 -5.69
CA THR A 326 -1.47 0.99 -5.58
C THR A 326 -1.13 1.85 -6.80
N ASN A 327 -0.39 1.31 -7.78
CA ASN A 327 0.01 2.04 -8.97
C ASN A 327 -1.20 2.38 -9.85
N THR A 328 -1.72 3.60 -9.71
CA THR A 328 -2.19 4.35 -10.87
C THR A 328 -1.01 4.46 -11.83
N ARG A 329 -1.11 4.03 -13.10
CA ARG A 329 -0.02 4.12 -14.10
C ARG A 329 0.39 5.55 -14.49
N ASN A 330 0.09 6.54 -13.64
CA ASN A 330 0.66 7.87 -13.75
C ASN A 330 2.08 7.82 -13.17
N LYS A 331 3.07 7.54 -14.03
CA LYS A 331 4.49 7.48 -13.64
C LYS A 331 5.05 8.85 -13.22
N SER A 332 4.23 9.91 -13.26
CA SER A 332 4.57 11.33 -13.07
C SER A 332 4.80 11.72 -11.63
N LYS A 333 4.46 10.86 -10.67
CA LYS A 333 4.70 11.10 -9.26
C LYS A 333 6.05 10.56 -8.80
N SER A 334 6.68 11.33 -7.91
CA SER A 334 8.00 11.04 -7.34
C SER A 334 8.08 9.62 -6.78
N ALA A 335 9.27 9.01 -6.82
CA ALA A 335 9.51 7.65 -6.33
C ALA A 335 9.18 7.44 -4.83
N VAL A 336 8.93 8.53 -4.09
CA VAL A 336 8.66 8.51 -2.64
C VAL A 336 7.20 8.13 -2.30
N GLU A 337 6.27 8.19 -3.25
CA GLU A 337 4.84 7.85 -3.05
C GLU A 337 4.42 6.47 -3.62
N ARG A 338 5.38 5.65 -4.07
CA ARG A 338 5.09 4.38 -4.77
C ARG A 338 5.08 3.21 -3.79
N ILE A 339 3.92 2.85 -3.25
CA ILE A 339 3.76 1.58 -2.50
C ILE A 339 3.36 0.49 -3.49
N SER A 340 4.33 -0.04 -4.24
CA SER A 340 4.12 -1.19 -5.11
C SER A 340 4.31 -2.50 -4.36
N ASP A 341 3.59 -3.53 -4.79
CA ASP A 341 3.79 -4.92 -4.36
C ASP A 341 3.66 -5.12 -2.85
N ILE A 342 2.57 -4.58 -2.27
CA ILE A 342 2.14 -4.99 -0.92
C ILE A 342 1.69 -6.44 -1.03
N LYS A 343 2.52 -7.34 -0.55
CA LYS A 343 2.19 -8.75 -0.47
C LYS A 343 1.53 -9.01 0.88
N ILE A 344 0.31 -9.52 0.87
CA ILE A 344 -0.44 -9.97 2.03
C ILE A 344 -0.55 -11.47 1.92
N SER A 345 0.04 -12.19 2.87
CA SER A 345 0.05 -13.64 2.97
C SER A 345 -0.94 -14.16 4.04
N ASP A 346 -1.82 -13.29 4.55
CA ASP A 346 -2.87 -13.63 5.53
C ASP A 346 -4.00 -14.40 4.84
N PRO A 347 -4.29 -15.66 5.25
CA PRO A 347 -5.31 -16.48 4.60
C PRO A 347 -6.72 -15.86 4.64
N VAL A 348 -7.10 -15.21 5.75
CA VAL A 348 -8.43 -14.59 5.89
C VAL A 348 -8.58 -13.40 4.94
N VAL A 349 -7.51 -12.61 4.79
CA VAL A 349 -7.49 -11.51 3.82
C VAL A 349 -7.52 -12.06 2.39
N CYS A 350 -6.72 -13.08 2.09
CA CYS A 350 -6.72 -13.73 0.79
C CYS A 350 -8.10 -14.26 0.42
N ASP A 351 -8.77 -14.97 1.34
CA ASP A 351 -10.11 -15.50 1.14
C ASP A 351 -11.15 -14.39 0.90
N LYS A 352 -11.02 -13.24 1.56
CA LYS A 352 -11.89 -12.08 1.32
C LYS A 352 -11.71 -11.52 -0.09
N PHE A 353 -10.48 -11.26 -0.52
CA PHE A 353 -10.19 -10.78 -1.86
C PHE A 353 -10.61 -11.79 -2.94
N GLU A 354 -10.40 -13.07 -2.68
CA GLU A 354 -10.79 -14.14 -3.60
C GLU A 354 -12.32 -14.24 -3.70
N LYS A 355 -13.02 -14.17 -2.57
CA LYS A 355 -14.48 -14.13 -2.55
C LYS A 355 -15.03 -12.91 -3.29
N GLU A 356 -14.49 -11.73 -3.03
CA GLU A 356 -14.90 -10.48 -3.70
C GLU A 356 -14.66 -10.56 -5.22
N PHE A 357 -13.51 -11.09 -5.65
CA PHE A 357 -13.22 -11.32 -7.06
C PHE A 357 -14.29 -12.22 -7.70
N TRP A 358 -14.61 -13.35 -7.08
CA TRP A 358 -15.59 -14.29 -7.63
C TRP A 358 -17.02 -13.78 -7.57
N ASP A 359 -17.38 -13.02 -6.55
CA ASP A 359 -18.70 -12.39 -6.44
C ASP A 359 -18.88 -11.35 -7.55
N THR A 360 -17.89 -10.50 -7.81
CA THR A 360 -17.89 -9.59 -8.96
C THR A 360 -17.89 -10.34 -10.28
N TYR A 361 -17.06 -11.37 -10.44
CA TYR A 361 -16.98 -12.17 -11.67
C TYR A 361 -18.33 -12.81 -12.04
N LYS A 362 -19.10 -13.29 -11.06
CA LYS A 362 -20.44 -13.85 -11.30
C LYS A 362 -21.44 -12.82 -11.83
N LEU A 363 -21.30 -11.55 -11.42
CA LEU A 363 -22.17 -10.46 -11.87
C LEU A 363 -21.83 -9.96 -13.28
N ILE A 364 -20.63 -10.25 -13.79
CA ILE A 364 -20.24 -9.87 -15.15
C ILE A 364 -21.12 -10.60 -16.18
N PRO A 365 -21.73 -9.88 -17.14
CA PRO A 365 -22.48 -10.49 -18.24
C PRO A 365 -21.61 -11.46 -19.05
N GLU A 366 -22.16 -12.60 -19.48
CA GLU A 366 -21.40 -13.62 -20.24
C GLU A 366 -20.71 -13.07 -21.49
N LYS A 367 -21.33 -12.12 -22.20
CA LYS A 367 -20.70 -11.44 -23.34
C LYS A 367 -19.37 -10.78 -22.95
N ASN A 368 -19.27 -10.20 -21.76
CA ASN A 368 -18.09 -9.52 -21.26
C ASN A 368 -17.02 -10.48 -20.71
N LYS A 369 -17.26 -11.80 -20.73
CA LYS A 369 -16.28 -12.85 -20.43
C LYS A 369 -15.76 -13.53 -21.71
N SER A 370 -16.35 -13.22 -22.86
CA SER A 370 -15.97 -13.82 -24.14
C SER A 370 -14.74 -13.12 -24.73
N ASN A 371 -13.65 -13.86 -24.91
CA ASN A 371 -12.42 -13.35 -25.53
C ASN A 371 -12.67 -12.75 -26.92
N ALA A 372 -13.62 -13.29 -27.69
CA ALA A 372 -13.98 -12.76 -29.01
C ALA A 372 -14.62 -11.37 -28.90
N TYR A 373 -15.62 -11.22 -28.01
CA TYR A 373 -16.28 -9.93 -27.76
C TYR A 373 -15.29 -8.91 -27.23
N ILE A 374 -14.40 -9.30 -26.30
CA ILE A 374 -13.43 -8.38 -25.70
C ILE A 374 -12.43 -7.86 -26.75
N LEU A 375 -11.98 -8.73 -27.65
CA LEU A 375 -11.10 -8.32 -28.74
C LEU A 375 -11.78 -7.36 -29.71
N GLU A 376 -13.04 -7.61 -30.05
CA GLU A 376 -13.82 -6.71 -30.90
C GLU A 376 -14.04 -5.37 -30.20
N TYR A 377 -14.48 -5.38 -28.94
CA TYR A 377 -14.67 -4.18 -28.12
C TYR A 377 -13.42 -3.29 -28.04
N ILE A 378 -12.25 -3.91 -27.85
CA ILE A 378 -10.97 -3.21 -27.77
C ILE A 378 -10.56 -2.62 -29.12
N LYS A 379 -10.76 -3.35 -30.22
CA LYS A 379 -10.50 -2.83 -31.57
C LYS A 379 -11.41 -1.66 -31.90
N ASP A 380 -12.70 -1.77 -31.60
CA ASP A 380 -13.67 -0.71 -31.85
C ASP A 380 -13.35 0.55 -31.04
N SER A 381 -12.95 0.38 -29.78
CA SER A 381 -12.54 1.47 -28.90
C SER A 381 -11.28 2.17 -29.40
N TYR A 382 -10.34 1.42 -29.97
CA TYR A 382 -9.15 1.96 -30.61
C TYR A 382 -9.46 2.69 -31.93
N ASP A 383 -10.24 2.09 -32.82
CA ASP A 383 -10.62 2.70 -34.10
C ASP A 383 -11.45 3.99 -33.88
N TYR A 384 -12.28 4.01 -32.84
CA TYR A 384 -12.96 5.21 -32.40
C TYR A 384 -11.97 6.28 -31.91
N ALA A 385 -11.00 5.91 -31.07
CA ALA A 385 -9.98 6.84 -30.60
C ALA A 385 -9.16 7.46 -31.75
N LEU A 386 -8.78 6.66 -32.76
CA LEU A 386 -8.09 7.16 -33.95
C LEU A 386 -8.91 8.19 -34.73
N LYS A 387 -10.23 7.97 -34.86
CA LYS A 387 -11.15 8.90 -35.55
C LYS A 387 -11.37 10.21 -34.80
N VAL A 388 -11.20 10.22 -33.47
CA VAL A 388 -11.36 11.44 -32.64
C VAL A 388 -10.07 12.26 -32.62
N ILE A 389 -8.92 11.64 -32.88
CA ILE A 389 -7.59 12.27 -32.87
C ILE A 389 -7.15 12.75 -34.27
N SER A 390 -7.69 12.17 -35.34
CA SER A 390 -7.49 12.61 -36.74
C SER A 390 -8.46 13.73 -37.14
#